data_AF-A0A059KMG3-F1
#
_entry.id   AF-A0A059KMG3-F1
#
_cell.length_a   1.000
_cell.length_b   1.000
_cell.length_c   1.000
_cell.angle_alpha   90.00
_cell.angle_beta   90.00
_cell.angle_gamma   90.00
#
_symmetry.space_group_name_H-M   'P 1'
#
loop_
_entity.id
_entity.type
_entity.pdbx_description
1 polymer ?
#
loop_
_entity_poly.entity_id
_entity_poly.type
_entity_poly.pdbx_seq_one_letter_code
_entity_poly.pdbx_strand_id
1 'polypeptide(L)'
;MLKPTPRGFTLIELMVALAVAGLLLMGAIPLVREWMMNMQVRNAAMSIAGGLEKARAEAVRRNRDVTFSLVWSTGASPASLTDDCTLSARSASWIISLEDPSGGCGGALLTGDASAADKPRLLARHAQGDGSPDVIVGVYDASCASATGETQVTFNSFGRAATSPAPMRCIVVRHPGSDTTHTLRVMLGTGGSVRTCDPAVTERDDPRTCIPT
;
A
#
# COMPACT_ATOMS: atom_id res chain seq x y z
N MET A 1 -56.65 6.09 30.27
CA MET A 1 -55.35 5.56 29.83
C MET A 1 -54.31 5.85 30.90
N LEU A 2 -53.96 4.87 31.73
CA LEU A 2 -52.88 5.00 32.72
C LEU A 2 -51.54 4.80 32.00
N LYS A 3 -50.68 5.82 32.05
CA LYS A 3 -49.35 5.79 31.43
C LYS A 3 -48.43 4.97 32.36
N PRO A 4 -47.90 3.81 31.92
CA PRO A 4 -47.04 3.00 32.77
C PRO A 4 -45.78 3.80 33.12
N THR A 5 -45.43 3.82 34.41
CA THR A 5 -44.18 4.43 34.89
C THR A 5 -42.99 3.57 34.48
N PRO A 6 -41.91 4.16 33.95
CA PRO A 6 -40.71 3.40 33.63
C PRO A 6 -40.15 2.77 34.91
N ARG A 7 -39.91 1.46 34.88
CA ARG A 7 -39.24 0.73 35.97
C ARG A 7 -37.74 1.05 35.93
N GLY A 8 -37.16 1.36 37.08
CA GLY A 8 -35.71 1.53 37.24
C GLY A 8 -34.98 0.19 37.29
N PHE A 9 -33.67 0.20 37.02
CA PHE A 9 -32.79 -0.97 37.11
C PHE A 9 -32.40 -1.26 38.56
N THR A 10 -32.29 -2.54 38.90
CA THR A 10 -31.80 -2.93 40.23
C THR A 10 -30.26 -2.90 40.28
N LEU A 11 -29.68 -2.73 41.48
CA LEU A 11 -28.22 -2.72 41.64
C LEU A 11 -27.58 -4.02 41.15
N ILE A 12 -28.22 -5.17 41.43
CA ILE A 12 -27.74 -6.48 40.96
C ILE A 12 -27.81 -6.61 39.43
N GLU A 13 -28.86 -6.08 38.80
CA GLU A 13 -29.01 -6.09 37.34
C GLU A 13 -27.92 -5.25 36.67
N LEU A 14 -27.56 -4.11 37.26
CA LEU A 14 -26.47 -3.26 36.79
C LEU A 14 -25.11 -3.97 36.96
N MET A 15 -24.88 -4.67 38.08
CA MET A 15 -23.67 -5.46 38.29
C MET A 15 -23.55 -6.63 37.29
N VAL A 16 -24.64 -7.35 37.03
CA VAL A 16 -24.66 -8.45 36.06
C VAL A 16 -24.46 -7.90 34.64
N ALA A 17 -25.11 -6.80 34.28
CA ALA A 17 -24.94 -6.17 32.97
C ALA A 17 -23.50 -5.72 32.74
N LEU A 18 -22.85 -5.11 33.74
CA LEU A 18 -21.43 -4.72 33.65
C LEU A 18 -20.50 -5.93 33.58
N ALA A 19 -20.79 -7.00 34.32
CA ALA A 19 -20.01 -8.24 34.26
C ALA A 19 -20.08 -8.88 32.87
N VAL A 20 -21.28 -8.99 32.29
CA VAL A 20 -21.49 -9.53 30.94
C VAL A 20 -20.84 -8.60 29.89
N ALA A 21 -21.01 -7.28 30.01
CA ALA A 21 -20.39 -6.32 29.11
C ALA A 21 -18.86 -6.40 29.14
N GLY A 22 -18.25 -6.53 30.33
CA GLY A 22 -16.81 -6.73 30.48
C GLY A 22 -16.31 -8.01 29.80
N LEU A 23 -17.05 -9.12 29.95
CA LEU A 23 -16.73 -10.39 29.30
C LEU A 23 -16.79 -10.28 27.77
N LEU A 24 -17.81 -9.60 27.24
CA LEU A 24 -17.97 -9.36 25.81
C LEU A 24 -16.86 -8.48 25.24
N LEU A 25 -16.46 -7.42 25.96
CA LEU A 25 -15.38 -6.53 25.54
C LEU A 25 -14.03 -7.25 25.46
N MET A 26 -13.74 -8.18 26.38
CA MET A 26 -12.52 -8.99 26.31
C MET A 26 -12.49 -9.91 25.07
N GLY A 27 -13.64 -10.46 24.66
CA GLY A 27 -13.75 -11.30 23.47
C GLY A 27 -13.66 -10.54 22.13
N ALA A 28 -13.97 -9.24 22.11
CA ALA A 28 -14.02 -8.45 20.88
C ALA A 28 -12.64 -7.97 20.38
N ILE A 29 -11.65 -7.83 21.26
CA ILE A 29 -10.30 -7.31 20.94
C ILE A 29 -9.59 -8.10 19.81
N PRO A 30 -9.51 -9.45 19.82
CA PRO A 30 -8.81 -10.18 18.76
C PRO A 30 -9.43 -9.97 17.38
N LEU A 31 -10.76 -9.85 17.28
CA LEU A 31 -11.47 -9.65 16.02
C LEU A 31 -11.15 -8.28 15.39
N VAL A 32 -11.10 -7.24 16.21
CA VAL A 32 -10.76 -5.88 15.76
C VAL A 32 -9.31 -5.80 15.27
N ARG A 33 -8.40 -6.56 15.91
CA ARG A 33 -6.99 -6.60 15.52
C ARG A 33 -6.79 -7.16 14.11
N GLU A 34 -7.38 -8.31 13.81
CA GLU A 34 -7.26 -8.93 12.48
C GLU A 34 -7.91 -8.07 11.38
N TRP A 35 -9.08 -7.49 11.66
CA TRP A 35 -9.70 -6.53 10.75
C TRP A 35 -8.79 -5.34 10.44
N MET A 36 -8.15 -4.76 11.46
CA MET A 36 -7.20 -3.66 11.28
C MET A 36 -6.00 -4.05 10.41
N MET A 37 -5.43 -5.24 10.63
CA MET A 37 -4.31 -5.76 9.83
C MET A 37 -4.69 -5.92 8.35
N ASN A 38 -5.88 -6.47 8.08
CA ASN A 38 -6.41 -6.60 6.73
C ASN A 38 -6.67 -5.24 6.06
N MET A 39 -7.13 -4.25 6.83
CA MET A 39 -7.29 -2.88 6.33
C MET A 39 -5.94 -2.25 5.97
N GLN A 40 -4.89 -2.46 6.77
CA GLN A 40 -3.55 -2.00 6.44
C GLN A 40 -3.04 -2.63 5.12
N VAL A 41 -3.18 -3.95 4.93
CA VAL A 41 -2.77 -4.61 3.68
C VAL A 41 -3.52 -4.05 2.47
N ARG A 42 -4.83 -3.84 2.60
CA ARG A 42 -5.66 -3.25 1.53
C ARG A 42 -5.23 -1.83 1.21
N ASN A 43 -5.02 -0.99 2.21
CA ASN A 43 -4.60 0.41 2.04
C ASN A 43 -3.26 0.49 1.32
N ALA A 44 -2.27 -0.29 1.73
CA ALA A 44 -0.97 -0.35 1.08
C ALA A 44 -1.08 -0.83 -0.38
N ALA A 45 -1.83 -1.91 -0.64
CA ALA A 45 -2.03 -2.41 -2.00
C ALA A 45 -2.73 -1.38 -2.90
N MET A 46 -3.77 -0.70 -2.41
CA MET A 46 -4.48 0.37 -3.13
C MET A 46 -3.58 1.58 -3.39
N SER A 47 -2.77 1.98 -2.40
CA SER A 47 -1.83 3.09 -2.53
C SER A 47 -0.77 2.79 -3.60
N ILE A 48 -0.17 1.60 -3.58
CA ILE A 48 0.81 1.17 -4.57
C ILE A 48 0.18 1.09 -5.97
N ALA A 49 -1.00 0.46 -6.09
CA ALA A 49 -1.68 0.37 -7.38
C ALA A 49 -2.04 1.75 -7.96
N GLY A 50 -2.62 2.62 -7.14
CA GLY A 50 -2.94 4.00 -7.53
C GLY A 50 -1.69 4.83 -7.85
N GLY A 51 -0.58 4.60 -7.14
CA GLY A 51 0.71 5.23 -7.42
C GLY A 51 1.30 4.81 -8.77
N LEU A 52 1.23 3.51 -9.10
CA LEU A 52 1.65 2.99 -10.41
C LEU A 52 0.79 3.56 -11.56
N GLU A 53 -0.54 3.58 -11.38
CA GLU A 53 -1.46 4.17 -12.35
C GLU A 53 -1.20 5.67 -12.53
N LYS A 54 -0.95 6.39 -11.44
CA LYS A 54 -0.58 7.80 -11.47
C LYS A 54 0.74 8.04 -12.19
N ALA A 55 1.76 7.21 -11.95
CA ALA A 55 3.06 7.32 -12.62
C ALA A 55 2.90 7.12 -14.14
N ARG A 56 2.13 6.10 -14.53
CA ARG A 56 1.78 5.85 -15.93
C ARG A 56 1.04 7.03 -16.56
N ALA A 57 0.04 7.58 -15.87
CA ALA A 57 -0.72 8.72 -16.36
C ALA A 57 0.16 9.97 -16.51
N GLU A 58 1.07 10.22 -15.56
CA GLU A 58 2.03 11.32 -15.63
C GLU A 58 3.02 11.17 -16.79
N ALA A 59 3.46 9.94 -17.10
CA ALA A 59 4.34 9.67 -18.24
C ALA A 59 3.69 10.07 -19.57
N VAL A 60 2.44 9.66 -19.75
CA VAL A 60 1.63 10.00 -20.93
C VAL A 60 1.36 11.50 -20.97
N ARG A 61 0.90 12.08 -19.85
CA ARG A 61 0.54 13.50 -19.75
C ARG A 61 1.70 14.44 -20.06
N ARG A 62 2.91 14.07 -19.62
CA ARG A 62 4.12 14.87 -19.80
C ARG A 62 4.91 14.50 -21.05
N ASN A 63 4.46 13.51 -21.82
CA ASN A 63 5.14 12.94 -22.98
C ASN A 63 6.64 12.64 -22.71
N ARG A 64 6.91 12.03 -21.55
CA ARG A 64 8.27 11.71 -21.11
C ARG A 64 8.28 10.53 -20.16
N ASP A 65 9.45 9.99 -19.93
CA ASP A 65 9.64 8.91 -18.98
C ASP A 65 9.40 9.39 -17.54
N VAL A 66 8.65 8.59 -16.78
CA VAL A 66 8.34 8.79 -15.35
C VAL A 66 8.57 7.49 -14.61
N THR A 67 9.27 7.56 -13.49
CA THR A 67 9.64 6.39 -12.69
C THR A 67 8.79 6.34 -11.43
N PHE A 68 8.25 5.17 -11.14
CA PHE A 68 7.72 4.80 -9.83
C PHE A 68 8.80 3.99 -9.09
N SER A 69 9.12 4.39 -7.87
CA SER A 69 10.17 3.77 -7.05
C SER A 69 9.63 3.43 -5.66
N LEU A 70 9.84 2.18 -5.22
CA LEU A 70 9.69 1.81 -3.81
C LEU A 70 10.93 2.25 -3.04
N VAL A 71 10.71 2.89 -1.89
CA VAL A 71 11.76 3.57 -1.12
C VAL A 71 11.62 3.32 0.37
N TRP A 72 12.67 3.57 1.13
CA TRP A 72 12.69 3.52 2.59
C TRP A 72 13.65 4.58 3.15
N SER A 73 13.28 5.23 4.25
CA SER A 73 14.12 6.18 4.99
C SER A 73 14.61 5.59 6.31
N THR A 74 15.91 5.72 6.59
CA THR A 74 16.58 5.20 7.80
C THR A 74 16.45 6.18 8.96
N GLY A 75 15.48 5.95 9.85
CA GLY A 75 15.29 6.77 11.07
C GLY A 75 13.99 7.56 11.10
N ALA A 76 13.17 7.40 10.06
CA ALA A 76 11.80 7.88 10.01
C ALA A 76 10.86 6.85 10.66
N SER A 77 9.88 7.33 11.43
CA SER A 77 8.60 6.63 11.56
C SER A 77 8.14 6.19 10.16
N PRO A 78 7.44 5.04 9.99
CA PRO A 78 6.91 4.66 8.67
C PRO A 78 6.09 5.78 8.02
N ALA A 79 5.61 6.75 8.80
CA ALA A 79 4.86 7.93 8.36
C ALA A 79 5.67 9.06 7.71
N SER A 80 7.00 8.98 7.60
CA SER A 80 7.78 10.07 6.97
C SER A 80 8.81 9.58 5.95
N LEU A 81 8.95 10.36 4.88
CA LEU A 81 9.97 10.23 3.84
C LEU A 81 10.88 11.45 3.89
N THR A 82 12.16 11.24 4.16
CA THR A 82 13.18 12.28 4.31
C THR A 82 14.30 12.12 3.29
N ASP A 83 15.23 13.08 3.20
CA ASP A 83 16.32 13.12 2.22
C ASP A 83 17.44 12.09 2.47
N ASP A 84 17.20 11.10 3.32
CA ASP A 84 18.07 9.94 3.59
C ASP A 84 17.55 8.66 2.92
N CYS A 85 16.49 8.76 2.12
CA CYS A 85 15.82 7.60 1.57
C CYS A 85 16.70 6.82 0.60
N THR A 86 16.45 5.52 0.52
CA THR A 86 17.09 4.60 -0.42
C THR A 86 16.03 3.74 -1.10
N LEU A 87 16.34 3.19 -2.27
CA LEU A 87 15.47 2.23 -2.94
C LEU A 87 15.32 0.95 -2.10
N SER A 88 14.09 0.48 -1.95
CA SER A 88 13.81 -0.70 -1.11
C SER A 88 12.63 -1.51 -1.62
N ALA A 89 12.88 -2.78 -1.94
CA ALA A 89 11.85 -3.74 -2.32
C ALA A 89 11.04 -4.28 -1.11
N ARG A 90 11.22 -3.67 0.08
CA ARG A 90 10.68 -4.14 1.35
C ARG A 90 9.72 -3.18 2.04
N SER A 91 9.47 -2.02 1.43
CA SER A 91 8.58 -1.00 1.98
C SER A 91 7.41 -0.70 1.06
N ALA A 92 6.29 -0.28 1.65
CA ALA A 92 5.12 0.28 0.96
C ALA A 92 5.22 1.80 0.73
N SER A 93 6.32 2.44 1.14
CA SER A 93 6.60 3.83 0.79
C SER A 93 7.05 3.93 -0.66
N TRP A 94 6.52 4.91 -1.40
CA TRP A 94 6.83 5.07 -2.81
C TRP A 94 6.91 6.53 -3.24
N ILE A 95 7.63 6.74 -4.34
CA ILE A 95 7.79 8.02 -5.00
C ILE A 95 7.57 7.88 -6.49
N ILE A 96 6.97 8.91 -7.07
CA ILE A 96 6.90 9.10 -8.51
C ILE A 96 7.83 10.26 -8.83
N SER A 97 8.83 10.06 -9.68
CA SER A 97 9.84 11.06 -10.01
C SER A 97 10.32 10.95 -11.45
N LEU A 98 11.05 11.98 -11.89
CA LEU A 98 11.66 12.04 -13.22
C LEU A 98 13.11 11.57 -13.24
N GLU A 99 13.75 11.54 -12.07
CA GLU A 99 15.10 11.06 -11.82
C GLU A 99 15.09 10.12 -10.60
N ASP A 100 16.19 9.42 -10.35
CA ASP A 100 16.32 8.54 -9.18
C ASP A 100 16.08 9.33 -7.88
N PRO A 101 15.11 8.93 -7.03
CA PRO A 101 14.73 9.71 -5.86
C PRO A 101 15.63 9.48 -4.64
N SER A 102 16.60 8.57 -4.71
CA SER A 102 17.47 8.23 -3.57
C SER A 102 18.19 9.47 -3.02
N GLY A 103 18.16 9.63 -1.70
CA GLY A 103 18.75 10.80 -1.03
C GLY A 103 17.99 12.12 -1.22
N GLY A 104 16.78 12.09 -1.80
CA GLY A 104 16.00 13.30 -2.09
C GLY A 104 14.50 13.16 -1.91
N CYS A 105 14.03 12.17 -1.14
CA CYS A 105 12.60 11.89 -0.96
C CYS A 105 11.82 12.95 -0.17
N GLY A 106 12.51 13.77 0.63
CA GLY A 106 11.96 14.89 1.40
C GLY A 106 11.75 16.16 0.56
N GLY A 107 12.36 16.23 -0.63
CA GLY A 107 12.27 17.38 -1.55
C GLY A 107 10.85 17.85 -1.87
N ALA A 108 10.71 19.08 -2.36
CA ALA A 108 9.41 19.63 -2.75
C ALA A 108 8.78 18.85 -3.92
N LEU A 109 7.45 18.72 -3.91
CA LEU A 109 6.74 18.18 -5.07
C LEU A 109 6.70 19.23 -6.18
N LEU A 110 6.92 18.78 -7.41
CA LEU A 110 6.83 19.57 -8.61
C LEU A 110 5.44 20.18 -8.78
N THR A 111 5.37 21.50 -8.60
CA THR A 111 4.19 22.31 -8.91
C THR A 111 4.53 23.25 -10.07
N GLY A 112 4.37 22.76 -11.30
CA GLY A 112 4.72 23.50 -12.52
C GLY A 112 6.10 23.17 -13.09
N ASP A 113 6.75 24.18 -13.66
CA ASP A 113 7.98 24.03 -14.45
C ASP A 113 9.22 24.13 -13.57
N ALA A 114 9.48 23.12 -12.72
CA ALA A 114 10.74 23.13 -11.98
C ALA A 114 11.93 22.97 -12.93
N SER A 115 12.92 23.82 -12.69
CA SER A 115 14.16 23.87 -13.46
C SER A 115 14.95 22.56 -13.35
N ALA A 116 15.86 22.31 -14.29
CA ALA A 116 16.70 21.12 -14.28
C ALA A 116 17.69 21.05 -13.09
N ALA A 117 17.80 22.12 -12.30
CA ALA A 117 18.68 22.21 -11.13
C ALA A 117 18.11 21.50 -9.90
N ASP A 118 16.78 21.38 -9.78
CA ASP A 118 16.11 20.80 -8.60
C ASP A 118 15.87 19.30 -8.80
N LYS A 119 16.93 18.49 -8.80
CA LYS A 119 16.86 17.03 -8.87
C LYS A 119 16.94 16.43 -7.46
N PRO A 120 16.22 15.33 -7.17
CA PRO A 120 15.26 14.65 -8.03
C PRO A 120 13.94 15.40 -8.11
N ARG A 121 13.34 15.42 -9.30
CA ARG A 121 12.05 16.08 -9.50
C ARG A 121 10.90 15.15 -9.13
N LEU A 122 10.30 15.40 -7.98
CA LEU A 122 9.24 14.55 -7.40
C LEU A 122 7.85 14.95 -7.88
N LEU A 123 7.08 14.03 -8.44
CA LEU A 123 5.70 14.24 -8.89
C LEU A 123 4.67 13.87 -7.81
N ALA A 124 4.97 12.85 -7.02
CA ALA A 124 4.16 12.42 -5.90
C ALA A 124 5.00 11.57 -4.94
N ARG A 125 4.54 11.47 -3.70
CA ARG A 125 5.10 10.58 -2.69
C ARG A 125 3.99 10.03 -1.80
N HIS A 126 4.28 8.91 -1.16
CA HIS A 126 3.42 8.31 -0.16
C HIS A 126 4.29 7.58 0.86
N ALA A 127 4.06 7.85 2.15
CA ALA A 127 4.75 7.15 3.23
C ALA A 127 3.91 5.94 3.68
N GLN A 128 4.54 4.80 3.94
CA GLN A 128 3.87 3.58 4.41
C GLN A 128 2.99 3.81 5.64
N GLY A 129 3.41 4.70 6.55
CA GLY A 129 2.70 5.04 7.77
C GLY A 129 1.40 5.81 7.54
N ASP A 130 1.12 6.27 6.32
CA ASP A 130 -0.16 6.86 5.92
C ASP A 130 -1.22 5.75 5.75
N GLY A 131 -1.55 5.08 6.85
CA GLY A 131 -2.62 4.07 6.94
C GLY A 131 -2.18 2.61 6.78
N SER A 132 -0.88 2.32 6.72
CA SER A 132 -0.34 0.94 6.65
C SER A 132 1.01 0.75 7.37
N PRO A 133 1.21 1.29 8.59
CA PRO A 133 2.53 1.36 9.23
C PRO A 133 3.23 0.00 9.38
N ASP A 134 2.50 -1.08 9.55
CA ASP A 134 3.05 -2.39 9.94
C ASP A 134 3.18 -3.38 8.76
N VAL A 135 2.77 -3.01 7.55
CA VAL A 135 2.85 -3.94 6.40
C VAL A 135 4.29 -4.18 5.98
N ILE A 136 4.52 -5.36 5.41
CA ILE A 136 5.77 -5.73 4.74
C ILE A 136 5.47 -5.95 3.27
N VAL A 137 6.35 -5.41 2.43
CA VAL A 137 6.32 -5.60 0.99
C VAL A 137 7.43 -6.55 0.55
N GLY A 138 7.19 -7.30 -0.52
CA GLY A 138 8.24 -7.99 -1.27
C GLY A 138 7.98 -7.87 -2.76
N VAL A 139 9.04 -7.71 -3.56
CA VAL A 139 8.95 -7.67 -5.01
C VAL A 139 9.36 -9.02 -5.58
N TYR A 140 8.62 -9.49 -6.58
CA TYR A 140 8.75 -10.80 -7.21
C TYR A 140 8.70 -10.67 -8.74
N ASP A 141 9.06 -11.77 -9.40
CA ASP A 141 8.93 -11.94 -10.84
C ASP A 141 7.47 -11.83 -11.32
N ALA A 142 7.26 -11.89 -12.64
CA ALA A 142 5.93 -11.77 -13.25
C ALA A 142 4.94 -12.89 -12.86
N SER A 143 5.44 -14.02 -12.35
CA SER A 143 4.62 -15.12 -11.83
C SER A 143 4.36 -15.00 -10.32
N CYS A 144 4.92 -13.98 -9.66
CA CYS A 144 4.90 -13.80 -8.21
C CYS A 144 5.50 -14.99 -7.43
N ALA A 145 6.40 -15.77 -8.05
CA ALA A 145 6.93 -17.00 -7.48
C ALA A 145 8.30 -16.80 -6.82
N SER A 146 9.19 -16.05 -7.47
CA SER A 146 10.55 -15.83 -7.00
C SER A 146 10.76 -14.36 -6.63
N ALA A 147 11.32 -14.11 -5.45
CA ALA A 147 11.64 -12.75 -5.02
C ALA A 147 12.71 -12.15 -5.94
N THR A 148 12.54 -10.88 -6.30
CA THR A 148 13.50 -10.09 -7.06
C THR A 148 14.01 -8.92 -6.21
N GLY A 149 15.11 -8.31 -6.64
CA GLY A 149 15.64 -7.09 -6.02
C GLY A 149 15.13 -5.80 -6.66
N GLU A 150 14.18 -5.90 -7.61
CA GLU A 150 13.73 -4.74 -8.37
C GLU A 150 12.93 -3.79 -7.47
N THR A 151 13.16 -2.49 -7.65
CA THR A 151 12.57 -1.43 -6.83
C THR A 151 11.90 -0.35 -7.64
N GLN A 152 12.01 -0.42 -8.97
CA GLN A 152 11.54 0.62 -9.86
C GLN A 152 10.79 0.07 -11.08
N VAL A 153 9.92 0.92 -11.62
CA VAL A 153 9.39 0.78 -12.97
C VAL A 153 9.34 2.16 -13.61
N THR A 154 9.91 2.27 -14.80
CA THR A 154 9.81 3.47 -15.63
C THR A 154 8.70 3.28 -16.65
N PHE A 155 7.77 4.21 -16.72
CA PHE A 155 6.77 4.28 -17.78
C PHE A 155 7.21 5.28 -18.84
N ASN A 156 7.13 4.87 -20.11
CA ASN A 156 7.39 5.78 -21.22
C ASN A 156 6.17 6.64 -21.58
N SER A 157 6.30 7.53 -22.56
CA SER A 157 5.22 8.42 -23.02
C SER A 157 3.99 7.72 -23.59
N PHE A 158 4.07 6.42 -23.90
CA PHE A 158 2.93 5.59 -24.31
C PHE A 158 2.31 4.83 -23.13
N GLY A 159 2.79 5.04 -21.91
CA GLY A 159 2.34 4.37 -20.69
C GLY A 159 2.74 2.90 -20.62
N ARG A 160 3.75 2.47 -21.37
CA ARG A 160 4.30 1.11 -21.29
C ARG A 160 5.44 1.08 -20.28
N ALA A 161 5.56 -0.02 -19.55
CA ALA A 161 6.70 -0.24 -18.67
C ALA A 161 7.96 -0.49 -19.50
N ALA A 162 9.02 0.25 -19.21
CA ALA A 162 10.34 0.01 -19.77
C ALA A 162 10.85 -1.38 -19.33
N THR A 163 11.59 -2.05 -20.20
CA THR A 163 12.12 -3.40 -19.97
C THR A 163 13.60 -3.40 -19.57
N SER A 164 14.25 -2.23 -19.58
CA SER A 164 15.64 -2.05 -19.17
C SER A 164 15.78 -0.73 -18.38
N PRO A 165 16.21 -0.76 -17.10
CA PRO A 165 16.41 -1.96 -16.29
C PRO A 165 15.11 -2.79 -16.14
N ALA A 166 15.22 -4.04 -15.68
CA ALA A 166 14.05 -4.90 -15.54
C ALA A 166 13.06 -4.27 -14.54
N PRO A 167 11.77 -4.11 -14.91
CA PRO A 167 10.82 -3.45 -14.03
C PRO A 167 10.34 -4.39 -12.94
N MET A 168 9.91 -3.84 -11.81
CA MET A 168 9.08 -4.59 -10.85
C MET A 168 7.84 -5.16 -11.55
N ARG A 169 7.53 -6.44 -11.32
CA ARG A 169 6.39 -7.11 -11.98
C ARG A 169 5.28 -7.47 -11.00
N CYS A 170 5.65 -7.96 -9.81
CA CYS A 170 4.69 -8.34 -8.79
C CYS A 170 5.12 -7.82 -7.42
N ILE A 171 4.23 -7.09 -6.76
CA ILE A 171 4.46 -6.53 -5.43
C ILE A 171 3.51 -7.25 -4.47
N VAL A 172 4.06 -8.04 -3.56
CA VAL A 172 3.32 -8.79 -2.55
C VAL A 172 3.26 -7.95 -1.28
N VAL A 173 2.05 -7.70 -0.79
CA VAL A 173 1.77 -6.93 0.43
C VAL A 173 1.18 -7.86 1.47
N ARG A 174 1.78 -7.91 2.65
CA ARG A 174 1.34 -8.75 3.77
C ARG A 174 1.55 -8.05 5.11
N HIS A 175 0.90 -8.56 6.15
CA HIS A 175 1.09 -8.09 7.52
C HIS A 175 1.85 -9.15 8.35
N PRO A 176 2.90 -8.79 9.10
CA PRO A 176 3.69 -9.76 9.87
C PRO A 176 3.01 -10.23 11.16
N GLY A 177 1.97 -9.53 11.61
CA GLY A 177 1.30 -9.79 12.88
C GLY A 177 0.36 -10.99 12.93
N SER A 178 0.04 -11.62 11.80
CA SER A 178 -0.72 -12.88 11.72
C SER A 178 -0.58 -13.54 10.35
N ASP A 179 -0.38 -14.86 10.33
CA ASP A 179 -0.36 -15.68 9.11
C ASP A 179 -1.77 -15.85 8.49
N THR A 180 -2.83 -15.50 9.22
CA THR A 180 -4.22 -15.52 8.73
C THR A 180 -4.60 -14.25 7.98
N THR A 181 -3.78 -13.19 8.05
CA THR A 181 -4.07 -11.93 7.36
C THR A 181 -4.08 -12.17 5.86
N HIS A 182 -5.02 -11.53 5.17
CA HIS A 182 -5.02 -11.53 3.71
C HIS A 182 -3.67 -11.00 3.18
N THR A 183 -3.14 -11.69 2.19
CA THR A 183 -2.03 -11.20 1.37
C THR A 183 -2.62 -10.65 0.09
N LEU A 184 -2.15 -9.50 -0.39
CA LEU A 184 -2.56 -8.98 -1.69
C LEU A 184 -1.36 -8.86 -2.61
N ARG A 185 -1.59 -8.99 -3.91
CA ARG A 185 -0.57 -8.81 -4.93
C ARG A 185 -0.98 -7.66 -5.84
N VAL A 186 -0.07 -6.73 -6.07
CA VAL A 186 -0.18 -5.70 -7.11
C VAL A 186 0.70 -6.14 -8.28
N MET A 187 0.06 -6.52 -9.38
CA MET A 187 0.71 -7.02 -10.58
C MET A 187 0.74 -5.95 -11.65
N LEU A 188 1.91 -5.76 -12.23
CA LEU A 188 2.14 -4.91 -13.38
C LEU A 188 2.21 -5.81 -14.61
N GLY A 189 1.54 -5.46 -15.70
CA GLY A 189 1.65 -6.08 -17.03
C GLY A 189 2.70 -5.38 -17.89
N THR A 190 3.22 -6.07 -18.92
CA THR A 190 4.25 -5.51 -19.82
C THR A 190 3.77 -4.27 -20.58
N GLY A 191 2.47 -4.21 -20.88
CA GLY A 191 1.81 -3.03 -21.45
C GLY A 191 1.58 -1.87 -20.47
N GLY A 192 2.02 -2.01 -19.21
CA GLY A 192 1.83 -1.02 -18.15
C GLY A 192 0.49 -1.12 -17.42
N SER A 193 -0.31 -2.17 -17.65
CA SER A 193 -1.55 -2.39 -16.89
C SER A 193 -1.24 -2.72 -15.43
N VAL A 194 -1.98 -2.15 -14.49
CA VAL A 194 -1.85 -2.44 -13.06
C VAL A 194 -3.11 -3.19 -12.61
N ARG A 195 -2.94 -4.27 -11.84
CA ARG A 195 -4.06 -5.03 -11.27
C ARG A 195 -3.74 -5.50 -9.86
N THR A 196 -4.72 -5.45 -8.98
CA THR A 196 -4.62 -6.04 -7.64
C THR A 196 -5.38 -7.36 -7.62
N CYS A 197 -4.81 -8.39 -7.01
CA CYS A 197 -5.44 -9.71 -6.85
C CYS A 197 -5.15 -10.30 -5.46
N ASP A 198 -5.93 -11.30 -5.06
CA ASP A 198 -5.78 -12.05 -3.81
C ASP A 198 -5.38 -13.51 -4.15
N PRO A 199 -4.18 -13.97 -3.74
CA PRO A 199 -3.71 -15.32 -4.02
C PRO A 199 -4.46 -16.41 -3.24
N ALA A 200 -5.25 -16.07 -2.22
CA ALA A 200 -6.11 -17.03 -1.54
C ALA A 200 -7.37 -17.38 -2.36
N VAL A 201 -7.71 -16.57 -3.36
CA VAL A 201 -8.84 -16.84 -4.25
C VAL A 201 -8.39 -17.79 -5.35
N THR A 202 -8.98 -19.00 -5.37
CA THR A 202 -8.64 -20.07 -6.32
C THR A 202 -9.73 -20.35 -7.35
N GLU A 203 -10.91 -19.74 -7.20
CA GLU A 203 -12.01 -19.85 -8.15
C GLU A 203 -11.66 -19.09 -9.44
N ARG A 204 -11.65 -19.80 -10.58
CA ARG A 204 -11.12 -19.27 -11.85
C ARG A 204 -11.89 -18.08 -12.39
N ASP A 205 -13.18 -17.99 -12.10
CA ASP A 205 -14.07 -16.95 -12.63
C ASP A 205 -14.24 -15.77 -11.65
N ASP A 206 -13.61 -15.81 -10.46
CA ASP A 206 -13.60 -14.67 -9.54
C ASP A 206 -12.64 -13.58 -10.07
N PRO A 207 -13.09 -12.32 -10.21
CA PRO A 207 -12.26 -11.22 -10.72
C PRO A 207 -11.06 -10.88 -9.83
N ARG A 208 -11.03 -11.37 -8.58
CA ARG A 208 -9.93 -11.16 -7.63
C ARG A 208 -8.81 -12.18 -7.79
N THR A 209 -8.99 -13.21 -8.62
CA THR A 209 -7.99 -14.26 -8.84
C THR A 209 -6.73 -13.70 -9.51
N CYS A 210 -5.58 -14.18 -9.07
CA CYS A 210 -4.30 -13.78 -9.64
C CYS A 210 -4.05 -14.48 -10.99
N ILE A 211 -4.20 -13.74 -12.08
CA ILE A 211 -3.90 -14.20 -13.44
C ILE A 211 -2.53 -13.67 -13.87
N PRO A 212 -1.57 -14.53 -14.27
CA PRO A 212 -0.26 -14.07 -14.72
C PRO A 212 -0.38 -13.08 -15.89
N THR A 213 0.39 -11.98 -15.83
CA THR A 213 0.37 -10.87 -16.81
C THR A 213 1.63 -10.81 -17.67
#